data_AF-A0A949S2W5-F1
#
_entry.id   AF-A0A949S2W5-F1
#
_cell.length_a   1.000
_cell.length_b   1.000
_cell.length_c   1.000
_cell.angle_alpha   90.00
_cell.angle_beta   90.00
_cell.angle_gamma   90.00
#
_symmetry.space_group_name_H-M   'P 1'
#
loop_
_entity.id
_entity.type
_entity.pdbx_description
1 polymer ?
#
loop_
_entity_poly.entity_id
_entity_poly.type
_entity_poly.pdbx_seq_one_letter_code
_entity_poly.pdbx_strand_id
1 'polypeptide(L)'
;MNSEISKSDKIRFLSDNLKSYLSLFLFLSIIYFMSISLQSCEQDFVNSSGNNSGFPDEIQAIFNEPYSTSNITCTTPSCHASENPAENLDLTSWQNTLNGSENGTMVIPYNGFWSHMISVLNSDTLIAPVTTVSLTEYHKIGSDKVGTIMNWINSGAASKEGQIAFSDYSNNLKCLITNQAADVVAVLKTDNMQVTRLVPVGGRSNQLDAPHYVNLSPDSRYFYVSLIQEGYVEKYDVSNYAEVGRMQAGSSPAHIEITPDGNYGFVTNFESTGSVTTTTKFNATNMTVTDIFSEVRMKGPHGMALTNDGNTLFVASEIGEYIFKIDANHFYASDTTYEKAPIDPSVPPSGNGTSNFRPYQIVLSPDQNYLYISCRGANQIRIYNAADLQQVNAINLGTGAFPLLMKFTDNGQYLFVCNRNNNTVSVINTSTQSIVTTITDVGIQPHGVDFSQDGQYAIIACETQSGFNGHHPQVGSQKIGVTRLIKMSNFELTDKRIEMGSFPAGIISIH
;
A
#
# COMPACT_ATOMS: atom_id res chain seq x y z
N MET A 1 4.52 -49.35 -65.30
CA MET A 1 3.71 -49.93 -64.21
C MET A 1 3.56 -48.85 -63.15
N ASN A 2 2.47 -48.09 -63.20
CA ASN A 2 2.10 -47.14 -62.16
C ASN A 2 1.14 -47.86 -61.20
N SER A 3 1.58 -48.15 -59.98
CA SER A 3 0.68 -48.61 -58.92
C SER A 3 0.08 -47.38 -58.24
N GLU A 4 -1.16 -47.03 -58.60
CA GLU A 4 -1.94 -46.06 -57.85
C GLU A 4 -2.25 -46.63 -56.46
N ILE A 5 -1.68 -46.02 -55.43
CA ILE A 5 -2.00 -46.30 -54.03
C ILE A 5 -3.46 -45.92 -53.81
N SER A 6 -4.26 -46.88 -53.35
CA SER A 6 -5.71 -46.72 -53.19
C SER A 6 -6.03 -45.62 -52.19
N LYS A 7 -7.18 -44.96 -52.38
CA LYS A 7 -7.66 -43.88 -51.50
C LYS A 7 -7.82 -44.36 -50.05
N SER A 8 -8.10 -45.64 -49.83
CA SER A 8 -8.15 -46.27 -48.49
C SER A 8 -6.78 -46.37 -47.82
N ASP A 9 -5.72 -46.65 -48.58
CA ASP A 9 -4.37 -46.75 -48.02
C ASP A 9 -3.84 -45.37 -47.61
N LYS A 10 -4.19 -44.31 -48.34
CA LYS A 10 -3.87 -42.92 -47.96
C LYS A 10 -4.59 -42.49 -46.68
N ILE A 11 -5.86 -42.88 -46.50
CA ILE A 11 -6.63 -42.56 -45.30
C ILE A 11 -6.08 -43.31 -44.08
N ARG A 12 -5.70 -44.59 -44.26
CA ARG A 12 -5.11 -45.40 -43.18
C ARG A 12 -3.75 -44.84 -42.74
N PHE A 13 -2.90 -44.47 -43.70
CA PHE A 13 -1.62 -43.82 -43.46
C PHE A 13 -1.77 -42.47 -42.72
N LEU A 14 -2.77 -41.66 -43.07
CA LEU A 14 -3.06 -40.41 -42.35
C LEU A 14 -3.56 -40.67 -40.92
N SER A 15 -4.41 -41.69 -40.71
CA SER A 15 -4.96 -42.00 -39.39
C SER A 15 -3.91 -42.54 -38.41
N ASP A 16 -2.99 -43.37 -38.91
CA ASP A 16 -1.94 -43.97 -38.08
C ASP A 16 -0.90 -42.92 -37.69
N ASN A 17 -0.53 -42.03 -38.61
CA ASN A 17 0.33 -40.89 -38.31
C ASN A 17 -0.33 -39.92 -37.32
N LEU A 18 -1.64 -39.63 -37.47
CA LEU A 18 -2.35 -38.73 -36.56
C LEU A 18 -2.37 -39.26 -35.12
N LYS A 19 -2.51 -40.58 -34.93
CA LYS A 19 -2.43 -41.23 -33.63
C LYS A 19 -1.02 -41.15 -33.03
N SER A 20 0.02 -41.35 -33.85
CA SER A 20 1.40 -41.17 -33.41
C SER A 20 1.71 -39.73 -33.02
N TYR A 21 1.20 -38.74 -33.76
CA TYR A 21 1.36 -37.33 -33.40
C TYR A 21 0.59 -36.95 -32.14
N LEU A 22 -0.64 -37.44 -31.95
CA LEU A 22 -1.39 -37.22 -30.71
C LEU A 22 -0.70 -37.86 -29.50
N SER A 23 -0.18 -39.08 -29.67
CA SER A 23 0.56 -39.78 -28.61
C SER A 23 1.85 -39.05 -28.26
N LEU A 24 2.57 -38.51 -29.24
CA LEU A 24 3.79 -37.74 -29.02
C LEU A 24 3.47 -36.40 -28.36
N PHE A 25 2.39 -35.73 -28.74
CA PHE A 25 1.94 -34.48 -28.14
C PHE A 25 1.51 -34.66 -26.68
N LEU A 26 0.76 -35.73 -26.37
CA LEU A 26 0.41 -36.08 -24.99
C LEU A 26 1.64 -36.45 -24.15
N PHE A 27 2.61 -37.14 -24.72
CA PHE A 27 3.84 -37.50 -24.02
C PHE A 27 4.69 -36.25 -23.73
N LEU A 28 4.82 -35.34 -24.70
CA LEU A 28 5.53 -34.08 -24.54
C LEU A 28 4.82 -33.13 -23.57
N SER A 29 3.48 -33.09 -23.55
CA SER A 29 2.74 -32.27 -22.59
C SER A 29 2.82 -32.81 -21.16
N ILE A 30 2.87 -34.14 -20.97
CA ILE A 30 3.13 -34.75 -19.66
C ILE A 30 4.55 -34.42 -19.19
N ILE A 31 5.56 -34.50 -20.07
CA ILE A 31 6.94 -34.08 -19.73
C ILE A 31 7.00 -32.59 -19.39
N TYR A 32 6.30 -31.74 -20.14
CA TYR A 32 6.23 -30.30 -19.89
C TYR A 32 5.56 -29.98 -18.53
N PHE A 33 4.46 -30.66 -18.20
CA PHE A 33 3.81 -30.54 -16.89
C PHE A 33 4.68 -31.11 -15.75
N MET A 34 5.42 -32.19 -15.98
CA MET A 34 6.41 -32.70 -15.03
C MET A 34 7.58 -31.74 -14.84
N SER A 35 8.05 -31.05 -15.89
CA SER A 35 9.10 -30.04 -15.76
C SER A 35 8.63 -28.78 -15.03
N ILE A 36 7.37 -28.36 -15.19
CA ILE A 36 6.80 -27.24 -14.44
C ILE A 36 6.66 -27.60 -12.96
N SER A 37 6.25 -28.84 -12.65
CA SER A 37 6.16 -29.31 -11.25
C SER A 37 7.52 -29.60 -10.60
N LEU A 38 8.60 -29.74 -11.39
CA LEU A 38 9.98 -29.80 -10.91
C LEU A 38 10.66 -28.42 -10.84
N GLN A 39 10.13 -27.39 -11.52
CA GLN A 39 10.65 -26.01 -11.45
C GLN A 39 9.89 -25.12 -10.46
N SER A 40 8.69 -25.50 -10.00
CA SER A 40 7.96 -24.76 -8.97
C SER A 40 8.41 -25.07 -7.53
N CYS A 41 9.63 -25.56 -7.34
CA CYS A 41 10.18 -25.80 -6.01
C CYS A 41 11.71 -25.69 -6.00
N GLU A 42 12.24 -24.55 -6.46
CA GLU A 42 13.47 -24.02 -5.88
C GLU A 42 13.07 -23.00 -4.81
N GLN A 43 12.50 -23.48 -3.70
CA GLN A 43 12.89 -22.91 -2.43
C GLN A 43 14.29 -23.44 -2.17
N ASP A 44 15.26 -22.57 -1.95
CA ASP A 44 16.59 -22.94 -1.49
C ASP A 44 16.47 -23.81 -0.22
N PHE A 45 16.49 -25.13 -0.41
CA PHE A 45 16.50 -26.07 0.70
C PHE A 45 17.90 -26.01 1.33
N VAL A 46 17.99 -25.29 2.44
CA VAL A 46 19.05 -25.47 3.43
C VAL A 46 19.10 -26.96 3.80
N ASN A 47 20.28 -27.56 3.63
CA ASN A 47 20.57 -28.96 3.95
C ASN A 47 19.98 -29.38 5.30
N SER A 48 19.14 -30.41 5.27
CA SER A 48 18.62 -31.07 6.47
C SER A 48 19.70 -31.95 7.12
N SER A 49 20.27 -31.50 8.25
CA SER A 49 20.72 -32.39 9.33
C SER A 49 21.05 -31.60 10.60
N GLY A 50 20.20 -31.70 11.62
CA GLY A 50 20.50 -31.29 13.00
C GLY A 50 19.52 -30.29 13.58
N ASN A 51 19.36 -30.32 14.91
CA ASN A 51 18.75 -29.27 15.75
C ASN A 51 19.47 -27.92 15.58
N ASN A 52 19.44 -27.33 14.39
CA ASN A 52 19.91 -25.99 14.19
C ASN A 52 18.69 -25.16 13.79
N SER A 53 18.04 -24.65 14.82
CA SER A 53 16.97 -23.66 14.70
C SER A 53 17.39 -22.44 13.89
N GLY A 54 18.67 -22.24 13.59
CA GLY A 54 19.17 -21.13 12.75
C GLY A 54 19.17 -19.79 13.47
N PHE A 55 18.76 -19.73 14.74
CA PHE A 55 18.88 -18.52 15.56
C PHE A 55 20.28 -18.39 16.17
N PRO A 56 20.75 -17.15 16.42
CA PRO A 56 21.88 -16.92 17.32
C PRO A 56 21.66 -17.60 18.68
N ASP A 57 22.72 -18.13 19.30
CA ASP A 57 22.62 -18.96 20.51
C ASP A 57 21.87 -18.26 21.67
N GLU A 58 22.06 -16.94 21.83
CA GLU A 58 21.38 -16.14 22.84
C GLU A 58 19.86 -16.06 22.61
N ILE A 59 19.43 -15.86 21.36
CA ILE A 59 18.02 -15.81 20.97
C ILE A 59 17.39 -17.20 21.12
N GLN A 60 18.12 -18.24 20.72
CA GLN A 60 17.65 -19.60 20.89
C GLN A 60 17.43 -19.97 22.36
N ALA A 61 18.33 -19.54 23.24
CA ALA A 61 18.21 -19.78 24.67
C ALA A 61 16.92 -19.17 25.24
N ILE A 62 16.56 -17.95 24.80
CA ILE A 62 15.30 -17.30 25.20
C ILE A 62 14.10 -18.09 24.67
N PHE A 63 14.05 -18.44 23.39
CA PHE A 63 12.89 -19.17 22.85
C PHE A 63 12.74 -20.58 23.41
N ASN A 64 13.82 -21.22 23.86
CA ASN A 64 13.78 -22.54 24.50
C ASN A 64 13.49 -22.50 26.00
N GLU A 65 13.37 -21.32 26.61
CA GLU A 65 13.11 -21.23 28.04
C GLU A 65 11.68 -21.70 28.36
N PRO A 66 11.48 -22.61 29.32
CA PRO A 66 10.16 -23.01 29.74
C PRO A 66 9.48 -21.85 30.50
N TYR A 67 8.32 -21.43 30.01
CA TYR A 67 7.59 -20.27 30.56
C TYR A 67 6.56 -20.63 31.63
N SER A 68 6.43 -21.91 31.99
CA SER A 68 5.52 -22.40 33.01
C SER A 68 6.14 -23.52 33.86
N THR A 69 5.51 -23.79 35.01
CA THR A 69 5.82 -24.94 35.89
C THR A 69 5.54 -26.30 35.24
N SER A 70 4.95 -26.32 34.04
CA SER A 70 4.67 -27.53 33.25
C SER A 70 5.71 -27.86 32.16
N ASN A 71 6.85 -27.15 32.11
CA ASN A 71 7.96 -27.39 31.16
C ASN A 71 7.56 -27.28 29.67
N ILE A 72 6.55 -26.48 29.32
CA ILE A 72 6.12 -26.29 27.93
C ILE A 72 6.86 -25.09 27.34
N THR A 73 7.59 -25.29 26.24
CA THR A 73 8.22 -24.24 25.44
C THR A 73 7.25 -23.78 24.34
N CYS A 74 6.99 -22.47 24.21
CA CYS A 74 6.06 -21.91 23.22
C CYS A 74 6.69 -21.79 21.82
N THR A 75 7.36 -22.84 21.34
CA THR A 75 8.10 -22.79 20.07
C THR A 75 7.33 -23.38 18.89
N THR A 76 6.26 -24.13 19.12
CA THR A 76 5.50 -24.82 18.07
C THR A 76 4.14 -24.15 17.80
N PRO A 77 3.57 -24.26 16.59
CA PRO A 77 2.28 -23.66 16.24
C PRO A 77 1.13 -24.06 17.17
N SER A 78 1.15 -25.27 17.74
CA SER A 78 0.11 -25.74 18.66
C SER A 78 -0.04 -24.89 19.93
N CYS A 79 1.00 -24.14 20.32
CA CYS A 79 0.94 -23.17 21.41
C CYS A 79 0.19 -21.88 21.04
N HIS A 80 -0.02 -21.65 19.74
CA HIS A 80 -0.60 -20.45 19.17
C HIS A 80 -1.79 -20.75 18.24
N ALA A 81 -2.58 -21.79 18.52
CA ALA A 81 -3.68 -22.21 17.64
C ALA A 81 -5.03 -21.48 17.88
N SER A 82 -5.00 -20.26 18.45
CA SER A 82 -6.21 -19.47 18.76
C SER A 82 -6.27 -18.19 17.96
N GLU A 83 -7.47 -17.64 17.72
CA GLU A 83 -7.78 -16.37 17.02
C GLU A 83 -7.09 -15.12 17.63
N ASN A 84 -5.76 -15.06 17.56
CA ASN A 84 -4.94 -13.98 18.10
C ASN A 84 -3.83 -13.60 17.10
N PRO A 85 -3.15 -12.46 17.28
CA PRO A 85 -2.12 -12.01 16.32
C PRO A 85 -0.94 -12.99 16.12
N ALA A 86 -0.68 -13.88 17.06
CA ALA A 86 0.34 -14.92 16.97
C ALA A 86 -0.19 -16.23 16.37
N GLU A 87 -1.43 -16.27 15.86
CA GLU A 87 -2.04 -17.51 15.38
C GLU A 87 -1.15 -18.24 14.36
N ASN A 88 -0.88 -19.52 14.57
CA ASN A 88 0.02 -20.35 13.75
C ASN A 88 1.49 -19.90 13.72
N LEU A 89 1.94 -19.01 14.61
CA LEU A 89 3.35 -18.66 14.74
C LEU A 89 4.20 -19.88 15.12
N ASP A 90 5.30 -20.05 14.40
CA ASP A 90 6.30 -21.10 14.61
C ASP A 90 7.68 -20.52 14.93
N LEU A 91 8.20 -20.82 16.13
CA LEU A 91 9.53 -20.43 16.58
C LEU A 91 10.54 -21.60 16.57
N THR A 92 10.20 -22.73 15.96
CA THR A 92 11.11 -23.90 15.90
C THR A 92 12.36 -23.64 15.07
N SER A 93 12.30 -22.72 14.12
CA SER A 93 13.45 -22.25 13.35
C SER A 93 13.32 -20.79 12.93
N TRP A 94 14.46 -20.17 12.65
CA TRP A 94 14.61 -18.82 12.12
C TRP A 94 13.76 -18.65 10.86
N GLN A 95 13.82 -19.61 9.94
CA GLN A 95 13.04 -19.57 8.71
C GLN A 95 11.54 -19.64 8.98
N ASN A 96 11.09 -20.50 9.89
CA ASN A 96 9.68 -20.62 10.24
C ASN A 96 9.16 -19.34 10.91
N THR A 97 9.97 -18.69 11.74
CA THR A 97 9.61 -17.41 12.35
C THR A 97 9.50 -16.28 11.34
N LEU A 98 10.35 -16.29 10.30
CA LEU A 98 10.22 -15.35 9.19
C LEU A 98 9.00 -15.61 8.31
N ASN A 99 8.42 -16.81 8.31
CA ASN A 99 7.14 -17.08 7.64
C ASN A 99 5.97 -16.35 8.34
N GLY A 100 6.16 -15.92 9.59
CA GLY A 100 5.19 -15.12 10.33
C GLY A 100 4.05 -15.96 10.92
N SER A 101 2.93 -15.29 11.19
CA SER A 101 1.68 -15.86 11.69
C SER A 101 0.57 -15.74 10.63
N GLU A 102 -0.61 -16.26 10.92
CA GLU A 102 -1.82 -16.07 10.11
C GLU A 102 -2.14 -14.57 9.88
N ASN A 103 -1.79 -13.74 10.87
CA ASN A 103 -2.00 -12.29 10.89
C ASN A 103 -0.76 -11.47 10.45
N GLY A 104 0.21 -12.13 9.81
CA GLY A 104 1.29 -11.45 9.09
C GLY A 104 2.67 -11.60 9.72
N THR A 105 3.54 -10.62 9.47
CA THR A 105 4.96 -10.75 9.78
C THR A 105 5.27 -10.49 11.24
N MET A 106 5.81 -11.49 11.92
CA MET A 106 6.21 -11.35 13.32
C MET A 106 7.53 -10.58 13.49
N VAL A 107 8.46 -10.74 12.54
CA VAL A 107 9.79 -10.13 12.59
C VAL A 107 9.97 -9.14 11.46
N ILE A 108 10.03 -7.85 11.79
CA ILE A 108 10.35 -6.79 10.83
C ILE A 108 11.80 -6.35 11.11
N PRO A 109 12.78 -6.85 10.35
CA PRO A 109 14.18 -6.52 10.58
C PRO A 109 14.42 -5.01 10.47
N TYR A 110 15.38 -4.54 11.28
CA TYR A 110 15.72 -3.13 11.50
C TYR A 110 14.64 -2.31 12.22
N ASN A 111 13.53 -2.93 12.64
CA ASN A 111 12.49 -2.26 13.40
C ASN A 111 11.89 -3.18 14.47
N GLY A 112 12.61 -3.37 15.57
CA GLY A 112 12.15 -4.14 16.71
C GLY A 112 10.98 -3.49 17.43
N PHE A 113 10.92 -2.15 17.49
CA PHE A 113 9.84 -1.43 18.18
C PHE A 113 8.45 -1.76 17.60
N TRP A 114 8.32 -1.80 16.27
CA TRP A 114 7.07 -2.13 15.59
C TRP A 114 6.97 -3.59 15.13
N SER A 115 7.94 -4.44 15.45
CA SER A 115 7.83 -5.87 15.14
C SER A 115 6.78 -6.53 16.03
N HIS A 116 5.83 -7.24 15.42
CA HIS A 116 4.71 -7.85 16.14
C HIS A 116 5.15 -8.92 17.14
N MET A 117 6.29 -9.56 16.89
CA MET A 117 6.91 -10.44 17.89
C MET A 117 7.18 -9.71 19.21
N ILE A 118 7.65 -8.46 19.16
CA ILE A 118 7.84 -7.66 20.37
C ILE A 118 6.50 -7.32 21.01
N SER A 119 5.49 -6.91 20.24
CA SER A 119 4.17 -6.60 20.82
C SER A 119 3.49 -7.79 21.49
N VAL A 120 3.75 -9.00 20.97
CA VAL A 120 3.30 -10.28 21.50
C VAL A 120 4.08 -10.68 22.75
N LEU A 121 5.42 -10.59 22.76
CA LEU A 121 6.26 -11.06 23.87
C LEU A 121 6.41 -10.04 25.01
N ASN A 122 6.21 -8.76 24.74
CA ASN A 122 6.44 -7.68 25.70
C ASN A 122 5.24 -7.44 26.62
N SER A 123 5.50 -7.25 27.93
CA SER A 123 4.50 -6.82 28.92
C SER A 123 4.63 -5.36 29.34
N ASP A 124 5.74 -4.69 28.99
CA ASP A 124 6.04 -3.32 29.40
C ASP A 124 5.76 -2.32 28.26
N THR A 125 4.65 -1.61 28.37
CA THR A 125 4.24 -0.59 27.39
C THR A 125 5.20 0.59 27.28
N LEU A 126 6.18 0.74 28.20
CA LEU A 126 7.20 1.78 28.12
C LEU A 126 8.33 1.43 27.13
N ILE A 127 8.50 0.15 26.78
CA ILE A 127 9.58 -0.32 25.92
C ILE A 127 9.14 -0.36 24.44
N ALA A 128 7.94 -0.88 24.20
CA ALA A 128 7.36 -1.05 22.87
C ALA A 128 5.83 -1.17 22.98
N PRO A 129 5.09 -1.02 21.87
CA PRO A 129 3.66 -1.34 21.83
C PRO A 129 3.43 -2.76 22.35
N VAL A 130 2.35 -2.95 23.09
CA VAL A 130 1.93 -4.26 23.61
C VAL A 130 0.57 -4.61 23.02
N THR A 131 0.43 -5.84 22.51
CA THR A 131 -0.86 -6.35 22.06
C THR A 131 -1.84 -6.44 23.24
N THR A 132 -3.02 -5.84 23.08
CA THR A 132 -4.08 -5.79 24.11
C THR A 132 -4.88 -7.09 24.20
N VAL A 133 -4.72 -7.99 23.24
CA VAL A 133 -5.28 -9.35 23.31
C VAL A 133 -4.58 -10.07 24.46
N SER A 134 -5.37 -10.55 25.41
CA SER A 134 -4.92 -11.33 26.55
C SER A 134 -4.37 -12.67 26.09
N LEU A 135 -3.14 -12.69 25.58
CA LEU A 135 -2.35 -13.91 25.57
C LEU A 135 -2.15 -14.33 27.03
N THR A 136 -2.19 -15.63 27.31
CA THR A 136 -1.91 -16.14 28.66
C THR A 136 -0.60 -15.56 29.19
N GLU A 137 -0.49 -15.33 30.51
CA GLU A 137 0.70 -14.78 31.19
C GLU A 137 2.03 -15.41 30.70
N TYR A 138 1.98 -16.67 30.28
CA TYR A 138 3.09 -17.47 29.76
C TYR A 138 3.73 -17.02 28.44
N HIS A 139 3.15 -16.09 27.67
CA HIS A 139 3.79 -15.55 26.46
C HIS A 139 4.55 -14.25 26.70
N LYS A 140 4.38 -13.64 27.88
CA LYS A 140 5.03 -12.37 28.22
C LYS A 140 6.33 -12.63 28.95
N ILE A 141 7.43 -12.08 28.47
CA ILE A 141 8.78 -12.31 29.02
C ILE A 141 9.34 -11.05 29.69
N GLY A 142 10.40 -11.21 30.48
CA GLY A 142 11.08 -10.10 31.15
C GLY A 142 11.62 -9.05 30.18
N SER A 143 11.60 -7.78 30.60
CA SER A 143 12.03 -6.63 29.78
C SER A 143 13.48 -6.71 29.30
N ASP A 144 14.35 -7.38 30.07
CA ASP A 144 15.71 -7.72 29.69
C ASP A 144 15.76 -8.59 28.43
N LYS A 145 14.97 -9.67 28.40
CA LYS A 145 14.88 -10.59 27.27
C LYS A 145 14.20 -9.95 26.05
N VAL A 146 13.15 -9.16 26.28
CA VAL A 146 12.53 -8.33 25.23
C VAL A 146 13.58 -7.42 24.59
N GLY A 147 14.42 -6.78 25.41
CA GLY A 147 15.52 -5.93 24.95
C GLY A 147 16.52 -6.69 24.08
N THR A 148 16.93 -7.90 24.48
CA THR A 148 17.82 -8.76 23.68
C THR A 148 17.21 -9.10 22.32
N ILE A 149 15.95 -9.54 22.28
CA ILE A 149 15.25 -9.85 21.02
C ILE A 149 15.13 -8.60 20.15
N MET A 150 14.77 -7.46 20.74
CA MET A 150 14.63 -6.20 20.02
C MET A 150 15.97 -5.76 19.39
N ASN A 151 17.08 -5.89 20.11
CA ASN A 151 18.41 -5.59 19.59
C ASN A 151 18.80 -6.50 18.42
N TRP A 152 18.47 -7.79 18.51
CA TRP A 152 18.67 -8.73 17.41
C TRP A 152 17.85 -8.34 16.17
N ILE A 153 16.57 -7.98 16.34
CA ILE A 153 15.73 -7.49 15.24
C ILE A 153 16.28 -6.19 14.64
N ASN A 154 16.62 -5.21 15.49
CA ASN A 154 17.18 -3.93 15.07
C ASN A 154 18.50 -4.08 14.29
N SER A 155 19.23 -5.17 14.53
CA SER A 155 20.46 -5.52 13.80
C SER A 155 20.21 -6.32 12.51
N GLY A 156 18.95 -6.43 12.07
CA GLY A 156 18.55 -7.11 10.85
C GLY A 156 18.04 -8.55 11.04
N ALA A 157 17.80 -8.97 12.29
CA ALA A 157 17.31 -10.31 12.64
C ALA A 157 18.14 -11.43 11.99
N ALA A 158 19.46 -11.33 12.07
CA ALA A 158 20.37 -12.26 11.41
C ALA A 158 20.20 -13.72 11.89
N SER A 159 20.35 -14.69 11.00
CA SER A 159 20.50 -16.10 11.38
C SER A 159 21.83 -16.32 12.12
N LYS A 160 22.02 -17.51 12.68
CA LYS A 160 23.27 -17.96 13.30
C LYS A 160 24.47 -17.84 12.35
N GLU A 161 24.24 -18.10 11.08
CA GLU A 161 25.22 -18.03 9.99
C GLU A 161 25.39 -16.61 9.42
N GLY A 162 24.66 -15.62 9.96
CA GLY A 162 24.77 -14.21 9.57
C GLY A 162 23.86 -13.78 8.41
N GLN A 163 22.93 -14.64 7.97
CA GLN A 163 21.96 -14.29 6.93
C GLN A 163 20.95 -13.27 7.47
N ILE A 164 20.85 -12.10 6.85
CA ILE A 164 19.90 -11.05 7.24
C ILE A 164 18.49 -11.39 6.73
N ALA A 165 17.48 -11.20 7.59
CA ALA A 165 16.09 -11.45 7.25
C ALA A 165 15.61 -10.54 6.10
N PHE A 166 14.96 -11.14 5.11
CA PHE A 166 14.45 -10.47 3.89
C PHE A 166 15.49 -9.55 3.23
N SER A 167 16.76 -9.97 3.16
CA SER A 167 17.85 -9.22 2.51
C SER A 167 17.82 -9.24 0.99
N ASP A 168 17.00 -10.11 0.39
CA ASP A 168 16.73 -10.07 -1.03
C ASP A 168 15.69 -9.00 -1.37
N TYR A 169 16.20 -7.90 -1.92
CA TYR A 169 15.43 -6.77 -2.41
C TYR A 169 15.04 -6.89 -3.89
N SER A 170 15.52 -7.92 -4.61
CA SER A 170 15.36 -8.06 -6.06
C SER A 170 13.93 -8.41 -6.50
N ASN A 171 13.10 -8.93 -5.58
CA ASN A 171 11.69 -9.11 -5.84
C ASN A 171 10.97 -7.75 -5.87
N ASN A 172 10.41 -7.39 -7.03
CA ASN A 172 9.69 -6.14 -7.23
C ASN A 172 8.22 -6.20 -6.79
N LEU A 173 7.70 -7.37 -6.41
CA LEU A 173 6.32 -7.58 -5.93
C LEU A 173 6.14 -6.96 -4.53
N LYS A 174 6.00 -5.64 -4.49
CA LYS A 174 5.95 -4.87 -3.24
C LYS A 174 4.82 -3.86 -3.27
N CYS A 175 4.31 -3.55 -2.10
CA CYS A 175 3.38 -2.47 -1.84
C CYS A 175 3.99 -1.59 -0.73
N LEU A 176 4.06 -0.29 -0.98
CA LEU A 176 4.54 0.72 -0.05
C LEU A 176 3.34 1.36 0.63
N ILE A 177 3.34 1.42 1.96
CA ILE A 177 2.22 1.98 2.74
C ILE A 177 2.76 2.97 3.76
N THR A 178 2.34 4.23 3.69
CA THR A 178 2.73 5.22 4.70
C THR A 178 2.01 4.96 6.01
N ASN A 179 2.70 5.10 7.13
CA ASN A 179 2.16 4.96 8.49
C ASN A 179 2.34 6.30 9.21
N GLN A 180 1.32 7.15 9.11
CA GLN A 180 1.43 8.56 9.50
C GLN A 180 1.82 8.76 10.96
N ALA A 181 1.37 7.91 11.88
CA ALA A 181 1.64 8.12 13.31
C ALA A 181 2.89 7.39 13.81
N ALA A 182 3.60 6.70 12.91
CA ALA A 182 4.80 5.93 13.19
C ALA A 182 6.04 6.45 12.45
N ASP A 183 5.91 7.47 11.60
CA ASP A 183 6.98 8.05 10.78
C ASP A 183 7.78 6.99 10.00
N VAL A 184 7.03 6.05 9.40
CA VAL A 184 7.59 4.98 8.56
C VAL A 184 6.78 4.75 7.30
N VAL A 185 7.44 4.21 6.27
CA VAL A 185 6.81 3.53 5.14
C VAL A 185 6.99 2.03 5.28
N ALA A 186 5.89 1.29 5.35
CA ALA A 186 5.90 -0.17 5.37
C ALA A 186 6.11 -0.72 3.96
N VAL A 187 6.93 -1.77 3.85
CA VAL A 187 7.15 -2.52 2.63
C VAL A 187 6.52 -3.90 2.77
N LEU A 188 5.35 -4.06 2.14
CA LEU A 188 4.61 -5.31 2.07
C LEU A 188 4.98 -6.08 0.80
N LYS A 189 5.46 -7.32 0.91
CA LYS A 189 5.57 -8.21 -0.25
C LYS A 189 4.20 -8.74 -0.62
N THR A 190 3.84 -8.64 -1.90
CA THR A 190 2.48 -8.98 -2.38
C THR A 190 2.34 -10.42 -2.88
N ASP A 191 3.39 -11.24 -2.83
CA ASP A 191 3.33 -12.67 -3.12
C ASP A 191 2.88 -13.49 -1.90
N ASN A 192 3.29 -13.09 -0.70
CA ASN A 192 3.02 -13.79 0.55
C ASN A 192 2.36 -12.91 1.63
N MET A 193 2.14 -11.63 1.33
CA MET A 193 1.50 -10.64 2.21
C MET A 193 2.26 -10.43 3.52
N GLN A 194 3.60 -10.36 3.44
CA GLN A 194 4.50 -10.11 4.56
C GLN A 194 5.08 -8.70 4.55
N VAL A 195 5.06 -8.03 5.71
CA VAL A 195 5.76 -6.76 5.92
C VAL A 195 7.24 -7.06 6.16
N THR A 196 8.08 -6.70 5.20
CA THR A 196 9.51 -7.07 5.23
C THR A 196 10.42 -5.96 5.73
N ARG A 197 9.94 -4.71 5.72
CA ARG A 197 10.65 -3.52 6.21
C ARG A 197 9.65 -2.46 6.68
N LEU A 198 10.11 -1.65 7.63
CA LEU A 198 9.53 -0.35 7.97
C LEU A 198 10.63 0.69 7.78
N VAL A 199 10.57 1.43 6.69
CA VAL A 199 11.57 2.44 6.31
C VAL A 199 11.30 3.71 7.11
N PRO A 200 12.20 4.15 8.00
CA PRO A 200 12.04 5.43 8.69
C PRO A 200 12.08 6.59 7.70
N VAL A 201 11.18 7.55 7.89
CA VAL A 201 11.10 8.78 7.09
C VAL A 201 11.03 9.99 8.02
N GLY A 202 11.55 11.14 7.59
CA GLY A 202 11.71 12.31 8.47
C GLY A 202 12.78 12.11 9.56
N GLY A 203 12.41 12.27 10.84
CA GLY A 203 13.24 11.99 12.01
C GLY A 203 14.26 13.07 12.36
N ARG A 204 14.11 14.29 11.83
CA ARG A 204 15.04 15.41 12.06
C ARG A 204 14.57 16.39 13.14
N SER A 205 13.40 16.15 13.70
CA SER A 205 12.84 16.89 14.82
C SER A 205 12.19 15.93 15.82
N ASN A 206 11.78 16.46 16.99
CA ASN A 206 11.00 15.69 17.96
C ASN A 206 9.48 15.77 17.68
N GLN A 207 9.08 16.37 16.57
CA GLN A 207 7.69 16.44 16.13
C GLN A 207 7.39 15.30 15.18
N LEU A 208 6.11 14.93 15.10
CA LEU A 208 5.63 13.93 14.16
C LEU A 208 5.79 14.48 12.74
N ASP A 209 6.39 13.70 11.84
CA ASP A 209 6.60 14.11 10.45
C ASP A 209 5.38 13.78 9.57
N ALA A 210 4.67 12.71 9.95
CA ALA A 210 3.41 12.26 9.38
C ALA A 210 3.49 11.98 7.87
N PRO A 211 4.17 10.90 7.44
CA PRO A 211 4.22 10.51 6.04
C PRO A 211 2.82 10.25 5.49
N HIS A 212 2.37 11.10 4.57
CA HIS A 212 0.97 11.17 4.18
C HIS A 212 0.69 10.41 2.89
N TYR A 213 1.43 10.71 1.83
CA TYR A 213 1.26 10.10 0.51
C TYR A 213 2.58 9.53 0.01
N VAL A 214 2.50 8.49 -0.81
CA VAL A 214 3.65 7.85 -1.46
C VAL A 214 3.36 7.69 -2.94
N ASN A 215 4.35 8.00 -3.79
CA ASN A 215 4.28 7.76 -5.23
C ASN A 215 5.64 7.28 -5.75
N LEU A 216 5.68 6.73 -6.96
CA LEU A 216 6.87 6.13 -7.58
C LEU A 216 7.41 6.98 -8.72
N SER A 217 8.70 6.85 -9.01
CA SER A 217 9.22 7.21 -10.33
C SER A 217 8.63 6.28 -11.40
N PRO A 218 8.51 6.71 -12.67
CA PRO A 218 7.95 5.89 -13.75
C PRO A 218 8.70 4.57 -13.99
N ASP A 219 9.99 4.52 -13.65
CA ASP A 219 10.84 3.32 -13.73
C ASP A 219 10.85 2.49 -12.43
N SER A 220 10.05 2.89 -11.44
CA SER A 220 9.93 2.30 -10.11
C SER A 220 11.24 2.15 -9.33
N ARG A 221 12.31 2.87 -9.71
CA ARG A 221 13.58 2.86 -8.99
C ARG A 221 13.55 3.72 -7.73
N TYR A 222 12.68 4.72 -7.69
CA TYR A 222 12.55 5.63 -6.56
C TYR A 222 11.11 5.71 -6.09
N PHE A 223 10.94 5.89 -4.79
CA PHE A 223 9.67 6.33 -4.22
C PHE A 223 9.83 7.68 -3.54
N TYR A 224 8.74 8.45 -3.54
CA TYR A 224 8.65 9.80 -3.00
C TYR A 224 7.60 9.80 -1.90
N VAL A 225 7.90 10.44 -0.77
CA VAL A 225 7.01 10.50 0.39
C VAL A 225 6.80 11.95 0.79
N SER A 226 5.54 12.36 0.96
CA SER A 226 5.22 13.66 1.53
C SER A 226 5.12 13.58 3.05
N LEU A 227 5.76 14.51 3.74
CA LEU A 227 5.74 14.63 5.20
C LEU A 227 4.87 15.83 5.57
N ILE A 228 3.58 15.57 5.79
CA ILE A 228 2.57 16.64 5.81
C ILE A 228 2.67 17.55 7.04
N GLN A 229 3.25 17.06 8.15
CA GLN A 229 3.48 17.88 9.34
C GLN A 229 4.85 18.57 9.30
N GLU A 230 5.84 17.97 8.64
CA GLU A 230 7.19 18.53 8.60
C GLU A 230 7.38 19.57 7.48
N GLY A 231 6.67 19.43 6.35
CA GLY A 231 6.78 20.36 5.23
C GLY A 231 7.70 19.92 4.09
N TYR A 232 8.05 18.63 4.03
CA TYR A 232 9.06 18.10 3.10
C TYR A 232 8.51 17.02 2.17
N VAL A 233 9.21 16.82 1.06
CA VAL A 233 9.14 15.58 0.26
C VAL A 233 10.51 14.93 0.29
N GLU A 234 10.52 13.63 0.58
CA GLU A 234 11.72 12.79 0.59
C GLU A 234 11.68 11.79 -0.55
N LYS A 235 12.87 11.43 -1.05
CA LYS A 235 13.07 10.50 -2.17
C LYS A 235 13.98 9.37 -1.70
N TYR A 236 13.58 8.15 -1.99
CA TYR A 236 14.27 6.93 -1.56
C TYR A 236 14.51 5.99 -2.72
N ASP A 237 15.64 5.27 -2.68
CA ASP A 237 15.95 4.18 -3.62
C ASP A 237 15.21 2.90 -3.23
N VAL A 238 14.42 2.31 -4.13
CA VAL A 238 13.61 1.11 -3.87
C VAL A 238 14.47 -0.14 -3.63
N SER A 239 15.71 -0.17 -4.13
CA SER A 239 16.59 -1.34 -4.04
C SER A 239 17.21 -1.54 -2.66
N ASN A 240 17.31 -0.49 -1.86
CA ASN A 240 17.97 -0.53 -0.55
C ASN A 240 17.30 0.35 0.51
N TYR A 241 16.25 1.08 0.14
CA TYR A 241 15.48 2.01 0.98
C TYR A 241 16.30 3.16 1.58
N ALA A 242 17.45 3.49 0.98
CA ALA A 242 18.24 4.64 1.38
C ALA A 242 17.58 5.94 0.88
N GLU A 243 17.58 6.97 1.72
CA GLU A 243 17.22 8.33 1.30
C GLU A 243 18.29 8.84 0.32
N VAL A 244 17.84 9.28 -0.85
CA VAL A 244 18.70 9.79 -1.93
C VAL A 244 18.42 11.25 -2.27
N GLY A 245 17.43 11.86 -1.62
CA GLY A 245 17.16 13.28 -1.79
C GLY A 245 15.98 13.76 -0.97
N ARG A 246 15.93 15.08 -0.75
CA ARG A 246 14.90 15.72 0.04
C ARG A 246 14.75 17.18 -0.35
N MET A 247 13.54 17.70 -0.26
CA MET A 247 13.25 19.11 -0.52
C MET A 247 12.19 19.65 0.42
N GLN A 248 12.29 20.93 0.76
CA GLN A 248 11.20 21.65 1.42
C GLN A 248 10.13 21.97 0.37
N ALA A 249 8.95 21.36 0.52
CA ALA A 249 7.87 21.45 -0.45
C ALA A 249 6.89 22.60 -0.16
N GLY A 250 6.70 22.90 1.12
CA GLY A 250 5.79 23.93 1.64
C GLY A 250 5.42 23.62 3.08
N SER A 251 4.32 24.19 3.60
CA SER A 251 3.96 24.01 5.01
C SER A 251 3.34 22.64 5.31
N SER A 252 2.67 22.04 4.32
CA SER A 252 1.87 20.82 4.53
C SER A 252 1.70 20.03 3.23
N PRO A 253 2.77 19.42 2.71
CA PRO A 253 2.72 18.67 1.46
C PRO A 253 1.81 17.44 1.56
N ALA A 254 0.89 17.27 0.61
CA ALA A 254 -0.06 16.16 0.59
C ALA A 254 0.21 15.20 -0.58
N HIS A 255 -0.52 15.26 -1.68
CA HIS A 255 -0.35 14.31 -2.80
C HIS A 255 0.85 14.68 -3.67
N ILE A 256 1.49 13.67 -4.24
CA ILE A 256 2.64 13.79 -5.15
C ILE A 256 2.29 13.14 -6.49
N GLU A 257 2.61 13.80 -7.59
CA GLU A 257 2.60 13.23 -8.95
C GLU A 257 3.95 13.42 -9.62
N ILE A 258 4.43 12.42 -10.36
CA ILE A 258 5.71 12.44 -11.07
C ILE A 258 5.43 12.42 -12.57
N THR A 259 6.17 13.23 -13.33
CA THR A 259 6.02 13.27 -14.80
C THR A 259 6.41 11.92 -15.43
N PRO A 260 5.81 11.52 -16.57
CA PRO A 260 6.12 10.24 -17.22
C PRO A 260 7.59 10.06 -17.62
N ASP A 261 8.32 11.16 -17.83
CA ASP A 261 9.77 11.14 -18.10
C ASP A 261 10.63 11.06 -16.82
N GLY A 262 10.02 11.15 -15.64
CA GLY A 262 10.69 11.10 -14.34
C GLY A 262 11.50 12.34 -13.97
N ASN A 263 11.46 13.41 -14.77
CA ASN A 263 12.31 14.59 -14.58
C ASN A 263 11.75 15.58 -13.56
N TYR A 264 10.42 15.68 -13.48
CA TYR A 264 9.73 16.62 -12.60
C TYR A 264 8.68 15.91 -11.75
N GLY A 265 8.27 16.58 -10.68
CA GLY A 265 7.10 16.21 -9.91
C GLY A 265 6.32 17.42 -9.43
N PHE A 266 5.14 17.15 -8.91
CA PHE A 266 4.22 18.12 -8.35
C PHE A 266 3.81 17.66 -6.95
N VAL A 267 3.60 18.61 -6.04
CA VAL A 267 3.09 18.32 -4.69
C VAL A 267 2.12 19.40 -4.23
N THR A 268 0.94 19.00 -3.75
CA THR A 268 -0.06 19.92 -3.20
C THR A 268 0.33 20.34 -1.79
N ASN A 269 0.01 21.56 -1.38
CA ASN A 269 0.21 22.00 0.00
C ASN A 269 -1.15 22.18 0.69
N PHE A 270 -1.61 21.13 1.37
CA PHE A 270 -2.91 21.09 2.02
C PHE A 270 -2.89 21.78 3.39
N GLU A 271 -3.80 22.71 3.64
CA GLU A 271 -3.98 23.25 4.99
C GLU A 271 -5.47 23.43 5.29
N SER A 272 -5.87 23.00 6.49
CA SER A 272 -7.27 22.88 6.92
C SER A 272 -8.03 24.21 7.09
N THR A 273 -7.35 25.34 7.35
CA THR A 273 -7.97 26.67 7.38
C THR A 273 -8.20 27.25 5.98
N GLY A 274 -7.58 26.66 4.95
CA GLY A 274 -7.65 27.15 3.57
C GLY A 274 -6.79 28.38 3.31
N SER A 275 -5.83 28.67 4.20
CA SER A 275 -4.89 29.80 4.03
C SER A 275 -3.84 29.52 2.97
N VAL A 276 -3.53 28.23 2.75
CA VAL A 276 -2.60 27.79 1.71
C VAL A 276 -3.36 27.54 0.41
N THR A 277 -2.82 28.13 -0.67
CA THR A 277 -3.43 28.12 -2.01
C THR A 277 -2.48 27.67 -3.11
N THR A 278 -1.48 26.86 -2.74
CA THR A 278 -0.32 26.60 -3.60
C THR A 278 -0.11 25.12 -3.90
N THR A 279 0.36 24.86 -5.11
CA THR A 279 0.94 23.57 -5.54
C THR A 279 2.37 23.83 -5.98
N THR A 280 3.30 22.98 -5.58
CA THR A 280 4.74 23.13 -5.85
C THR A 280 5.17 22.19 -6.96
N LYS A 281 5.92 22.69 -7.95
CA LYS A 281 6.62 21.88 -8.95
C LYS A 281 8.09 21.77 -8.56
N PHE A 282 8.67 20.59 -8.75
CA PHE A 282 10.05 20.31 -8.40
C PHE A 282 10.76 19.45 -9.45
N ASN A 283 12.08 19.55 -9.48
CA ASN A 283 12.94 18.65 -10.23
C ASN A 283 13.12 17.36 -9.41
N ALA A 284 12.66 16.23 -9.96
CA ALA A 284 12.61 14.94 -9.28
C ALA A 284 13.97 14.22 -9.25
N THR A 285 14.96 14.73 -9.98
CA THR A 285 16.34 14.19 -9.97
C THR A 285 17.12 14.74 -8.79
N ASN A 286 17.17 16.07 -8.63
CA ASN A 286 17.99 16.75 -7.62
C ASN A 286 17.19 17.25 -6.41
N MET A 287 15.87 17.03 -6.39
CA MET A 287 14.97 17.45 -5.31
C MET A 287 15.06 18.97 -5.04
N THR A 288 14.88 19.78 -6.08
CA THR A 288 14.80 21.25 -5.95
C THR A 288 13.47 21.77 -6.46
N VAL A 289 12.85 22.67 -5.71
CA VAL A 289 11.66 23.42 -6.15
C VAL A 289 12.02 24.26 -7.37
N THR A 290 11.21 24.19 -8.43
CA THR A 290 11.39 24.99 -9.65
C THR A 290 10.35 26.10 -9.75
N ASP A 291 9.10 25.78 -9.43
CA ASP A 291 7.97 26.69 -9.61
C ASP A 291 6.92 26.48 -8.51
N ILE A 292 6.14 27.52 -8.24
CA ILE A 292 5.00 27.47 -7.32
C ILE A 292 3.79 28.05 -8.04
N PHE A 293 2.77 27.22 -8.26
CA PHE A 293 1.47 27.67 -8.73
C PHE A 293 0.65 28.17 -7.54
N SER A 294 0.03 29.34 -7.68
CA SER A 294 -0.81 29.94 -6.64
C SER A 294 -2.06 30.57 -7.24
N GLU A 295 -3.24 30.16 -6.77
CA GLU A 295 -4.52 30.75 -7.18
C GLU A 295 -5.45 30.84 -5.97
N VAL A 296 -6.02 32.02 -5.73
CA VAL A 296 -6.73 32.36 -4.47
C VAL A 296 -7.92 31.45 -4.11
N ARG A 297 -8.54 30.79 -5.10
CA ARG A 297 -9.64 29.84 -4.92
C ARG A 297 -9.16 28.42 -4.68
N MET A 298 -7.88 28.11 -4.92
CA MET A 298 -7.30 26.79 -4.67
C MET A 298 -7.04 26.59 -3.17
N LYS A 299 -8.01 26.89 -2.30
CA LYS A 299 -7.85 26.79 -0.85
C LYS A 299 -7.81 25.32 -0.43
N GLY A 300 -6.77 24.94 0.30
CA GLY A 300 -6.55 23.55 0.73
C GLY A 300 -6.48 22.58 -0.45
N PRO A 301 -5.52 22.75 -1.39
CA PRO A 301 -5.29 21.76 -2.45
C PRO A 301 -4.88 20.44 -1.80
N HIS A 302 -5.50 19.33 -2.20
CA HIS A 302 -5.23 18.02 -1.62
C HIS A 302 -4.88 17.00 -2.70
N GLY A 303 -5.88 16.35 -3.32
CA GLY A 303 -5.64 15.40 -4.39
C GLY A 303 -5.22 16.05 -5.70
N MET A 304 -4.38 15.35 -6.45
CA MET A 304 -4.02 15.71 -7.82
C MET A 304 -3.99 14.46 -8.72
N ALA A 305 -4.06 14.69 -10.03
CA ALA A 305 -3.89 13.67 -11.06
C ALA A 305 -3.17 14.29 -12.26
N LEU A 306 -2.18 13.61 -12.81
CA LEU A 306 -1.45 14.05 -14.00
C LEU A 306 -1.86 13.22 -15.23
N THR A 307 -1.97 13.86 -16.38
CA THR A 307 -2.23 13.14 -17.63
C THR A 307 -1.06 12.24 -18.02
N ASN A 308 -1.35 11.16 -18.75
CA ASN A 308 -0.32 10.19 -19.18
C ASN A 308 0.79 10.81 -20.05
N ASP A 309 0.53 11.94 -20.71
CA ASP A 309 1.52 12.69 -21.49
C ASP A 309 2.30 13.71 -20.64
N GLY A 310 1.95 13.87 -19.36
CA GLY A 310 2.58 14.80 -18.42
C GLY A 310 2.23 16.26 -18.62
N ASN A 311 1.32 16.61 -19.53
CA ASN A 311 1.08 18.00 -19.93
C ASN A 311 0.01 18.72 -19.11
N THR A 312 -0.92 17.99 -18.48
CA THR A 312 -2.03 18.59 -17.74
C THR A 312 -2.10 18.01 -16.32
N LEU A 313 -2.02 18.89 -15.33
CA LEU A 313 -2.22 18.55 -13.92
C LEU A 313 -3.61 18.97 -13.47
N PHE A 314 -4.37 18.04 -12.92
CA PHE A 314 -5.63 18.32 -12.26
C PHE A 314 -5.44 18.39 -10.74
N VAL A 315 -6.07 19.36 -10.09
CA VAL A 315 -5.98 19.54 -8.63
C VAL A 315 -7.36 19.75 -8.04
N ALA A 316 -7.68 18.99 -6.99
CA ALA A 316 -8.87 19.19 -6.16
C ALA A 316 -8.54 20.15 -5.01
N SER A 317 -9.34 21.20 -4.88
CA SER A 317 -9.27 22.17 -3.79
C SER A 317 -10.38 21.89 -2.79
N GLU A 318 -10.01 21.39 -1.62
CA GLU A 318 -10.97 20.86 -0.67
C GLU A 318 -11.78 21.96 0.02
N ILE A 319 -11.11 23.02 0.47
CA ILE A 319 -11.74 24.15 1.16
C ILE A 319 -12.37 25.11 0.14
N GLY A 320 -11.74 25.26 -1.03
CA GLY A 320 -12.28 26.07 -2.11
C GLY A 320 -13.51 25.44 -2.76
N GLU A 321 -13.59 24.12 -2.77
CA GLU A 321 -14.57 23.32 -3.51
C GLU A 321 -14.49 23.55 -5.03
N TYR A 322 -13.26 23.60 -5.55
CA TYR A 322 -12.95 23.77 -6.98
C TYR A 322 -12.09 22.64 -7.53
N ILE A 323 -12.19 22.46 -8.84
CA ILE A 323 -11.29 21.66 -9.67
C ILE A 323 -10.44 22.63 -10.49
N PHE A 324 -9.15 22.36 -10.58
CA PHE A 324 -8.21 23.08 -11.44
C PHE A 324 -7.65 22.14 -12.48
N LYS A 325 -7.51 22.63 -13.71
CA LYS A 325 -6.83 21.97 -14.83
C LYS A 325 -5.69 22.88 -15.27
N ILE A 326 -4.45 22.48 -15.02
CA ILE A 326 -3.27 23.35 -15.09
C ILE A 326 -2.33 22.81 -16.17
N ASP A 327 -1.78 23.70 -17.01
CA ASP A 327 -0.67 23.39 -17.90
C ASP A 327 0.59 23.08 -17.07
N ALA A 328 1.02 21.83 -17.09
CA ALA A 328 2.16 21.32 -16.34
C ALA A 328 3.51 21.86 -16.88
N ASN A 329 3.55 22.28 -18.14
CA ASN A 329 4.75 22.84 -18.78
C ASN A 329 4.90 24.34 -18.49
N HIS A 330 3.79 25.07 -18.38
CA HIS A 330 3.75 26.49 -18.06
C HIS A 330 3.10 26.72 -16.67
N PHE A 331 3.83 26.33 -15.62
CA PHE A 331 3.29 26.17 -14.27
C PHE A 331 3.20 27.48 -13.46
N TYR A 332 2.33 28.39 -13.88
CA TYR A 332 1.99 29.63 -13.18
C TYR A 332 0.54 30.02 -13.44
N ALA A 333 -0.07 30.85 -12.58
CA ALA A 333 -1.46 31.26 -12.75
C ALA A 333 -1.61 32.41 -13.77
N SER A 334 -2.20 32.11 -14.93
CA SER A 334 -2.62 33.08 -15.94
C SER A 334 -3.83 32.56 -16.72
N ASP A 335 -4.59 33.43 -17.38
CA ASP A 335 -5.81 33.03 -18.13
C ASP A 335 -5.54 32.01 -19.26
N THR A 336 -4.29 31.81 -19.67
CA THR A 336 -3.88 30.87 -20.72
C THR A 336 -3.27 29.57 -20.20
N THR A 337 -2.97 29.47 -18.91
CA THR A 337 -2.22 28.33 -18.34
C THR A 337 -3.05 27.44 -17.43
N TYR A 338 -4.30 27.79 -17.16
CA TYR A 338 -5.19 26.92 -16.41
C TYR A 338 -6.67 27.24 -16.64
N GLU A 339 -7.50 26.22 -16.41
CA GLU A 339 -8.95 26.31 -16.31
C GLU A 339 -9.39 25.90 -14.90
N LYS A 340 -10.60 26.27 -14.51
CA LYS A 340 -11.19 25.85 -13.23
C LYS A 340 -12.70 25.77 -13.30
N ALA A 341 -13.28 24.91 -12.46
CA ALA A 341 -14.72 24.80 -12.29
C ALA A 341 -15.05 24.58 -10.80
N PRO A 342 -16.13 25.15 -10.28
CA PRO A 342 -16.62 24.76 -8.97
C PRO A 342 -17.10 23.30 -9.01
N ILE A 343 -16.99 22.60 -7.88
CA ILE A 343 -17.49 21.23 -7.74
C ILE A 343 -19.03 21.17 -7.80
N ASP A 344 -19.71 22.30 -7.64
CA ASP A 344 -21.17 22.44 -7.79
C ASP A 344 -21.53 23.91 -8.07
N PRO A 345 -22.58 24.22 -8.85
CA PRO A 345 -23.00 25.60 -9.11
C PRO A 345 -23.31 26.44 -7.85
N SER A 346 -23.60 25.79 -6.72
CA SER A 346 -23.81 26.45 -5.43
C SER A 346 -22.54 26.99 -4.76
N VAL A 347 -21.34 26.58 -5.23
CA VAL A 347 -20.07 27.04 -4.66
C VAL A 347 -19.78 28.50 -5.03
N PRO A 348 -19.47 29.37 -4.06
CA PRO A 348 -19.18 30.77 -4.35
C PRO A 348 -17.97 30.99 -5.26
N PRO A 349 -18.00 32.01 -6.15
CA PRO A 349 -16.87 32.37 -7.00
C PRO A 349 -15.66 32.93 -6.23
N SER A 350 -15.83 33.24 -4.94
CA SER A 350 -14.77 33.75 -4.07
C SER A 350 -13.76 32.68 -3.63
N GLY A 351 -14.06 31.38 -3.86
CA GLY A 351 -13.23 30.28 -3.35
C GLY A 351 -13.35 30.07 -1.84
N ASN A 352 -14.34 30.69 -1.19
CA ASN A 352 -14.78 30.29 0.13
C ASN A 352 -15.86 29.22 -0.06
N GLY A 353 -15.47 27.94 -0.04
CA GLY A 353 -16.38 26.82 -0.29
C GLY A 353 -17.53 26.75 0.72
N THR A 354 -18.54 25.95 0.38
CA THR A 354 -19.76 25.76 1.17
C THR A 354 -19.59 24.75 2.31
N SER A 355 -18.50 23.98 2.29
CA SER A 355 -18.26 22.80 3.14
C SER A 355 -19.19 21.61 2.89
N ASN A 356 -20.10 21.70 1.92
CA ASN A 356 -21.06 20.64 1.60
C ASN A 356 -20.46 19.52 0.74
N PHE A 357 -19.41 19.80 -0.04
CA PHE A 357 -18.83 18.87 -1.01
C PHE A 357 -17.47 18.36 -0.55
N ARG A 358 -16.54 19.29 -0.23
CA ARG A 358 -15.17 18.99 0.21
C ARG A 358 -14.46 17.95 -0.70
N PRO A 359 -14.14 18.30 -1.96
CA PRO A 359 -13.46 17.39 -2.88
C PRO A 359 -12.06 17.06 -2.36
N TYR A 360 -11.72 15.77 -2.28
CA TYR A 360 -10.55 15.27 -1.57
C TYR A 360 -9.50 14.70 -2.51
N GLN A 361 -9.76 13.54 -3.14
CA GLN A 361 -8.93 13.01 -4.21
C GLN A 361 -9.58 13.24 -5.57
N ILE A 362 -8.74 13.47 -6.58
CA ILE A 362 -9.10 13.42 -8.00
C ILE A 362 -8.26 12.32 -8.66
N VAL A 363 -8.89 11.50 -9.51
CA VAL A 363 -8.21 10.49 -10.34
C VAL A 363 -8.73 10.58 -11.76
N LEU A 364 -7.85 10.39 -12.75
CA LEU A 364 -8.20 10.28 -14.16
C LEU A 364 -8.64 8.85 -14.48
N SER A 365 -9.69 8.70 -15.28
CA SER A 365 -10.02 7.41 -15.87
C SER A 365 -8.88 6.92 -16.76
N PRO A 366 -8.67 5.61 -16.93
CA PRO A 366 -7.57 5.09 -17.74
C PRO A 366 -7.55 5.59 -19.20
N ASP A 367 -8.73 5.89 -19.75
CA ASP A 367 -8.91 6.47 -21.08
C ASP A 367 -8.71 8.01 -21.13
N GLN A 368 -8.38 8.64 -19.99
CA GLN A 368 -8.11 10.08 -19.81
C GLN A 368 -9.30 11.00 -20.10
N ASN A 369 -10.50 10.46 -20.31
CA ASN A 369 -11.68 11.25 -20.69
C ASN A 369 -12.43 11.84 -19.50
N TYR A 370 -12.32 11.22 -18.31
CA TYR A 370 -13.10 11.57 -17.15
C TYR A 370 -12.24 11.75 -15.89
N LEU A 371 -12.62 12.71 -15.07
CA LEU A 371 -12.12 12.91 -13.72
C LEU A 371 -13.14 12.34 -12.74
N TYR A 372 -12.69 11.51 -11.82
CA TYR A 372 -13.48 11.03 -10.70
C TYR A 372 -12.98 11.72 -9.44
N ILE A 373 -13.89 12.32 -8.67
CA ILE A 373 -13.54 13.17 -7.53
C ILE A 373 -14.31 12.70 -6.30
N SER A 374 -13.60 12.30 -5.25
CA SER A 374 -14.21 11.95 -3.98
C SER A 374 -14.62 13.22 -3.24
N CYS A 375 -15.91 13.34 -2.92
CA CYS A 375 -16.48 14.48 -2.23
C CYS A 375 -16.91 14.04 -0.83
N ARG A 376 -16.04 14.25 0.16
CA ARG A 376 -16.22 13.69 1.50
C ARG A 376 -17.38 14.34 2.28
N GLY A 377 -17.66 15.61 2.01
CA GLY A 377 -18.82 16.31 2.57
C GLY A 377 -20.14 15.81 1.99
N ALA A 378 -20.16 15.54 0.68
CA ALA A 378 -21.37 15.13 -0.04
C ALA A 378 -21.63 13.61 0.02
N ASN A 379 -20.66 12.81 0.48
CA ASN A 379 -20.68 11.34 0.42
C ASN A 379 -20.86 10.82 -1.02
N GLN A 380 -20.16 11.44 -1.96
CA GLN A 380 -20.32 11.18 -3.39
C GLN A 380 -18.98 11.00 -4.09
N ILE A 381 -18.99 10.26 -5.20
CA ILE A 381 -18.02 10.46 -6.28
C ILE A 381 -18.65 11.33 -7.35
N ARG A 382 -18.06 12.48 -7.66
CA ARG A 382 -18.49 13.32 -8.79
C ARG A 382 -17.61 13.05 -10.00
N ILE A 383 -18.24 12.98 -11.17
CA ILE A 383 -17.58 12.63 -12.43
C ILE A 383 -17.66 13.83 -13.36
N TYR A 384 -16.52 14.23 -13.89
CA TYR A 384 -16.36 15.38 -14.77
C TYR A 384 -15.69 14.95 -16.08
N ASN A 385 -16.02 15.62 -17.18
CA ASN A 385 -15.26 15.50 -18.40
C ASN A 385 -13.90 16.22 -18.21
N ALA A 386 -12.81 15.53 -18.52
CA ALA A 386 -11.45 16.05 -18.31
C ALA A 386 -11.10 17.20 -19.27
N ALA A 387 -11.74 17.25 -20.44
CA ALA A 387 -11.46 18.25 -21.47
C ALA A 387 -12.02 19.63 -21.12
N ASP A 388 -13.23 19.72 -20.58
CA ASP A 388 -13.98 20.98 -20.41
C ASP A 388 -14.50 21.23 -18.98
N LEU A 389 -14.15 20.35 -18.04
CA LEU A 389 -14.58 20.39 -16.63
C LEU A 389 -16.10 20.50 -16.45
N GLN A 390 -16.88 19.93 -17.37
CA GLN A 390 -18.32 19.79 -17.18
C GLN A 390 -18.65 18.55 -16.36
N GLN A 391 -19.53 18.70 -15.37
CA GLN A 391 -19.99 17.56 -14.58
C GLN A 391 -20.88 16.66 -15.43
N VAL A 392 -20.59 15.36 -15.40
CA VAL A 392 -21.30 14.33 -16.16
C VAL A 392 -22.23 13.51 -15.25
N ASN A 393 -21.78 13.21 -14.03
CA ASN A 393 -22.55 12.37 -13.11
C ASN A 393 -22.14 12.60 -11.64
N ALA A 394 -22.94 12.07 -10.70
CA ALA A 394 -22.61 11.97 -9.29
C ALA A 394 -23.15 10.65 -8.72
N ILE A 395 -22.27 9.86 -8.10
CA ILE A 395 -22.58 8.56 -7.51
C ILE A 395 -22.68 8.75 -6.00
N ASN A 396 -23.84 8.44 -5.40
CA ASN A 396 -24.05 8.50 -3.95
C ASN A 396 -23.55 7.21 -3.28
N LEU A 397 -22.65 7.35 -2.31
CA LEU A 397 -22.02 6.24 -1.58
C LEU A 397 -22.77 5.87 -0.29
N GLY A 398 -23.84 6.59 0.02
CA GLY A 398 -24.63 6.44 1.25
C GLY A 398 -24.27 7.46 2.31
N THR A 399 -25.24 7.74 3.19
CA THR A 399 -25.07 8.72 4.27
C THR A 399 -23.88 8.38 5.15
N GLY A 400 -23.02 9.37 5.39
CA GLY A 400 -21.87 9.25 6.28
C GLY A 400 -20.68 8.51 5.70
N ALA A 401 -20.67 8.13 4.41
CA ALA A 401 -19.57 7.40 3.80
C ALA A 401 -18.20 8.09 3.95
N PHE A 402 -18.16 9.41 3.81
CA PHE A 402 -16.93 10.23 3.91
C PHE A 402 -15.78 9.66 3.04
N PRO A 403 -15.96 9.57 1.70
CA PRO A 403 -14.99 8.96 0.81
C PRO A 403 -13.64 9.71 0.81
N LEU A 404 -12.54 8.96 0.89
CA LEU A 404 -11.18 9.49 0.80
C LEU A 404 -10.51 9.07 -0.50
N LEU A 405 -9.54 8.15 -0.44
CA LEU A 405 -8.80 7.74 -1.62
C LEU A 405 -9.53 6.64 -2.39
N MET A 406 -9.22 6.57 -3.67
CA MET A 406 -9.80 5.69 -4.66
C MET A 406 -8.77 5.34 -5.73
N LYS A 407 -8.94 4.18 -6.35
CA LYS A 407 -8.03 3.66 -7.39
C LYS A 407 -8.81 2.84 -8.42
N PHE A 408 -8.52 3.06 -9.69
CA PHE A 408 -9.00 2.20 -10.76
C PHE A 408 -8.23 0.89 -10.77
N THR A 409 -8.93 -0.23 -11.03
CA THR A 409 -8.25 -1.46 -11.45
C THR A 409 -7.46 -1.22 -12.73
N ASP A 410 -6.37 -1.96 -12.95
CA ASP A 410 -5.50 -1.76 -14.12
C ASP A 410 -6.24 -1.88 -15.46
N ASN A 411 -7.25 -2.74 -15.51
CA ASN A 411 -8.12 -2.91 -16.68
C ASN A 411 -9.20 -1.83 -16.82
N GLY A 412 -9.28 -0.89 -15.89
CA GLY A 412 -10.23 0.22 -15.85
C GLY A 412 -11.69 -0.16 -15.61
N GLN A 413 -12.01 -1.42 -15.36
CA GLN A 413 -13.40 -1.88 -15.23
C GLN A 413 -14.05 -1.44 -13.92
N TYR A 414 -13.26 -1.28 -12.86
CA TYR A 414 -13.74 -0.93 -11.54
C TYR A 414 -12.96 0.24 -10.94
N LEU A 415 -13.66 1.04 -10.14
CA LEU A 415 -13.09 2.03 -9.23
C LEU A 415 -13.40 1.59 -7.80
N PHE A 416 -12.36 1.41 -6.99
CA PHE A 416 -12.48 1.12 -5.58
C PHE A 416 -12.41 2.43 -4.80
N VAL A 417 -13.33 2.63 -3.85
CA VAL A 417 -13.45 3.87 -3.06
C VAL A 417 -13.45 3.53 -1.58
N CYS A 418 -12.49 4.07 -0.83
CA CYS A 418 -12.44 3.92 0.62
C CYS A 418 -13.43 4.87 1.31
N ASN A 419 -14.47 4.31 1.95
CA ASN A 419 -15.48 5.04 2.70
C ASN A 419 -15.09 5.05 4.18
N ARG A 420 -14.33 6.07 4.57
CA ARG A 420 -13.66 6.13 5.86
C ARG A 420 -14.61 5.96 7.04
N ASN A 421 -15.65 6.77 7.13
CA ASN A 421 -16.47 6.82 8.35
C ASN A 421 -17.42 5.62 8.47
N ASN A 422 -17.75 4.96 7.36
CA ASN A 422 -18.57 3.75 7.35
C ASN A 422 -17.75 2.46 7.47
N ASN A 423 -16.41 2.53 7.50
CA ASN A 423 -15.52 1.36 7.53
C ASN A 423 -15.75 0.39 6.34
N THR A 424 -16.11 0.95 5.17
CA THR A 424 -16.45 0.15 3.98
C THR A 424 -15.61 0.54 2.77
N VAL A 425 -15.64 -0.31 1.74
CA VAL A 425 -15.10 0.01 0.41
C VAL A 425 -16.22 -0.18 -0.62
N SER A 426 -16.48 0.84 -1.43
CA SER A 426 -17.42 0.74 -2.55
C SER A 426 -16.68 0.37 -3.82
N VAL A 427 -17.23 -0.60 -4.57
CA VAL A 427 -16.74 -1.00 -5.90
C VAL A 427 -17.70 -0.45 -6.94
N ILE A 428 -17.23 0.43 -7.81
CA ILE A 428 -18.02 1.09 -8.84
C ILE A 428 -17.65 0.51 -10.19
N ASN A 429 -18.63 0.09 -10.98
CA ASN A 429 -18.41 -0.24 -12.39
C ASN A 429 -18.28 1.07 -13.17
N THR A 430 -17.17 1.22 -13.90
CA THR A 430 -16.81 2.48 -14.58
C THR A 430 -17.63 2.72 -15.84
N SER A 431 -18.03 1.65 -16.53
CA SER A 431 -18.83 1.73 -17.75
C SER A 431 -20.28 2.13 -17.48
N THR A 432 -20.86 1.65 -16.38
CA THR A 432 -22.24 1.99 -15.97
C THR A 432 -22.29 3.13 -14.95
N GLN A 433 -21.15 3.51 -14.39
CA GLN A 433 -21.02 4.51 -13.32
C GLN A 433 -21.95 4.22 -12.14
N SER A 434 -22.01 2.96 -11.72
CA SER A 434 -22.88 2.50 -10.64
C SER A 434 -22.15 1.60 -9.66
N ILE A 435 -22.57 1.63 -8.39
CA ILE A 435 -22.04 0.74 -7.35
C ILE A 435 -22.44 -0.71 -7.69
N VAL A 436 -21.44 -1.58 -7.76
CA VAL A 436 -21.60 -3.03 -7.90
C VAL A 436 -21.82 -3.67 -6.53
N THR A 437 -20.99 -3.28 -5.56
CA THR A 437 -21.08 -3.75 -4.18
C THR A 437 -20.44 -2.75 -3.22
N THR A 438 -20.83 -2.82 -1.95
CA THR A 438 -20.17 -2.14 -0.84
C THR A 438 -19.73 -3.21 0.16
N ILE A 439 -18.42 -3.34 0.32
CA ILE A 439 -17.78 -4.34 1.18
C ILE A 439 -17.71 -3.76 2.59
N THR A 440 -18.29 -4.45 3.57
CA THR A 440 -18.36 -3.99 4.97
C THR A 440 -17.21 -4.55 5.81
N ASP A 441 -17.03 -3.98 7.00
CA ASP A 441 -16.08 -4.46 8.01
C ASP A 441 -14.63 -4.55 7.51
N VAL A 442 -14.30 -3.68 6.55
CA VAL A 442 -13.00 -3.66 5.90
C VAL A 442 -11.93 -3.30 6.91
N GLY A 443 -12.19 -2.42 7.85
CA GLY A 443 -11.26 -2.04 8.90
C GLY A 443 -11.62 -0.66 9.44
N ILE A 444 -10.92 -0.20 10.47
CA ILE A 444 -11.17 1.14 11.02
C ILE A 444 -10.72 2.16 9.98
N GLN A 445 -11.62 3.01 9.52
CA GLN A 445 -11.33 4.17 8.69
C GLN A 445 -10.42 3.84 7.50
N PRO A 446 -10.89 3.04 6.52
CA PRO A 446 -10.13 2.76 5.31
C PRO A 446 -9.78 4.07 4.62
N HIS A 447 -8.51 4.23 4.26
CA HIS A 447 -7.96 5.48 3.74
C HIS A 447 -7.51 5.34 2.29
N GLY A 448 -6.61 4.39 2.02
CA GLY A 448 -6.00 4.13 0.72
C GLY A 448 -6.31 2.73 0.18
N VAL A 449 -6.30 2.59 -1.14
CA VAL A 449 -6.40 1.31 -1.86
C VAL A 449 -5.40 1.27 -3.01
N ASP A 450 -4.72 0.13 -3.16
CA ASP A 450 -4.05 -0.25 -4.40
C ASP A 450 -4.18 -1.76 -4.64
N PHE A 451 -3.64 -2.28 -5.73
CA PHE A 451 -3.83 -3.67 -6.15
C PHE A 451 -2.52 -4.46 -6.09
N SER A 452 -2.58 -5.74 -5.72
CA SER A 452 -1.43 -6.63 -5.89
C SER A 452 -1.08 -6.75 -7.37
N GLN A 453 0.22 -6.89 -7.70
CA GLN A 453 0.68 -6.91 -9.09
C GLN A 453 0.07 -8.06 -9.91
N ASP A 454 -0.26 -9.18 -9.27
CA ASP A 454 -0.95 -10.31 -9.90
C ASP A 454 -2.45 -10.08 -10.10
N GLY A 455 -2.99 -8.94 -9.64
CA GLY A 455 -4.39 -8.57 -9.72
C GLY A 455 -5.33 -9.41 -8.84
N GLN A 456 -4.80 -10.25 -7.95
CA GLN A 456 -5.62 -11.14 -7.11
C GLN A 456 -6.28 -10.41 -5.94
N TYR A 457 -5.66 -9.35 -5.42
CA TYR A 457 -6.12 -8.64 -4.24
C TYR A 457 -6.15 -7.13 -4.43
N ALA A 458 -7.20 -6.49 -3.91
CA ALA A 458 -7.13 -5.09 -3.50
C ALA A 458 -6.60 -5.03 -2.07
N ILE A 459 -5.60 -4.18 -1.84
CA ILE A 459 -4.91 -3.96 -0.59
C ILE A 459 -5.41 -2.63 -0.01
N ILE A 460 -6.02 -2.68 1.17
CA ILE A 460 -6.68 -1.52 1.81
C ILE A 460 -5.92 -1.11 3.06
N ALA A 461 -5.39 0.11 3.07
CA ALA A 461 -4.81 0.72 4.26
C ALA A 461 -5.92 1.21 5.19
N CYS A 462 -5.92 0.75 6.44
CA CYS A 462 -6.89 1.15 7.46
C CYS A 462 -6.19 1.88 8.62
N GLU A 463 -6.73 3.04 9.01
CA GLU A 463 -6.23 3.84 10.12
C GLU A 463 -6.44 3.14 11.49
N THR A 464 -5.93 3.75 12.56
CA THR A 464 -5.92 3.15 13.92
C THR A 464 -6.92 3.76 14.91
N GLN A 465 -7.68 4.79 14.52
CA GLN A 465 -8.51 5.57 15.45
C GLN A 465 -9.92 5.85 14.89
N SER A 466 -10.93 5.16 15.42
CA SER A 466 -12.34 5.43 15.04
C SER A 466 -12.83 6.78 15.59
N GLY A 467 -13.67 7.47 14.81
CA GLY A 467 -14.39 8.68 15.25
C GLY A 467 -13.57 9.97 15.26
N PHE A 468 -12.31 9.93 14.85
CA PHE A 468 -11.49 11.13 14.67
C PHE A 468 -11.85 11.81 13.34
N ASN A 469 -12.33 13.06 13.39
CA ASN A 469 -12.78 13.81 12.19
C ASN A 469 -11.64 14.50 11.42
N GLY A 470 -10.45 14.65 12.02
CA GLY A 470 -9.24 14.91 11.25
C GLY A 470 -8.82 13.63 10.52
N HIS A 471 -8.03 13.74 9.46
CA HIS A 471 -7.54 12.59 8.69
C HIS A 471 -6.01 12.42 8.81
N HIS A 472 -5.40 13.17 9.74
CA HIS A 472 -4.00 13.01 10.14
C HIS A 472 -3.94 12.81 11.66
N PRO A 473 -3.04 11.96 12.15
CA PRO A 473 -2.84 11.79 13.58
C PRO A 473 -2.41 13.10 14.24
N GLN A 474 -3.00 13.44 15.39
CA GLN A 474 -2.64 14.65 16.14
C GLN A 474 -1.43 14.46 17.06
N VAL A 475 -1.12 13.20 17.44
CA VAL A 475 0.01 12.81 18.28
C VAL A 475 0.42 11.39 17.87
N GLY A 476 1.71 11.07 17.92
CA GLY A 476 2.25 9.72 17.66
C GLY A 476 1.49 8.66 18.46
N SER A 477 0.64 7.92 17.75
CA SER A 477 -0.20 6.88 18.33
C SER A 477 0.59 5.59 18.29
N GLN A 478 0.89 4.98 19.44
CA GLN A 478 1.55 3.68 19.51
C GLN A 478 0.59 2.49 19.24
N LYS A 479 -0.53 2.73 18.54
CA LYS A 479 -1.49 1.69 18.18
C LYS A 479 -1.09 1.03 16.86
N ILE A 480 -1.06 -0.29 16.83
CA ILE A 480 -0.78 -1.06 15.62
C ILE A 480 -1.94 -0.87 14.63
N GLY A 481 -1.60 -0.48 13.40
CA GLY A 481 -2.51 -0.37 12.27
C GLY A 481 -2.63 -1.68 11.50
N VAL A 482 -3.62 -1.75 10.61
CA VAL A 482 -3.91 -2.96 9.86
C VAL A 482 -4.14 -2.62 8.40
N THR A 483 -3.66 -3.49 7.52
CA THR A 483 -4.01 -3.53 6.10
C THR A 483 -4.83 -4.77 5.81
N ARG A 484 -5.82 -4.64 4.93
CA ARG A 484 -6.86 -5.64 4.70
C ARG A 484 -6.94 -5.98 3.23
N LEU A 485 -7.25 -7.24 2.92
CA LEU A 485 -7.26 -7.73 1.54
C LEU A 485 -8.67 -8.07 1.11
N ILE A 486 -9.04 -7.62 -0.09
CA ILE A 486 -10.27 -7.99 -0.79
C ILE A 486 -9.88 -8.83 -2.00
N LYS A 487 -10.49 -10.00 -2.15
CA LYS A 487 -10.30 -10.87 -3.32
C LYS A 487 -10.95 -10.25 -4.55
N MET A 488 -10.20 -10.09 -5.63
CA MET A 488 -10.70 -9.48 -6.86
C MET A 488 -11.64 -10.39 -7.65
N SER A 489 -11.60 -11.70 -7.42
CA SER A 489 -12.46 -12.68 -8.11
C SER A 489 -13.94 -12.57 -7.75
N ASN A 490 -14.25 -12.09 -6.54
CA ASN A 490 -15.61 -12.07 -6.01
C ASN A 490 -15.92 -10.89 -5.07
N PHE A 491 -14.95 -9.98 -4.87
CA PHE A 491 -15.07 -8.82 -3.98
C PHE A 491 -15.33 -9.18 -2.51
N GLU A 492 -14.90 -10.36 -2.08
CA GLU A 492 -14.99 -10.77 -0.67
C GLU A 492 -13.75 -10.34 0.12
N LEU A 493 -14.00 -9.84 1.33
CA LEU A 493 -12.96 -9.53 2.30
C LEU A 493 -12.33 -10.83 2.82
N THR A 494 -11.01 -10.88 2.90
CA THR A 494 -10.30 -12.01 3.52
C THR A 494 -10.29 -11.89 5.04
N ASP A 495 -10.14 -13.03 5.70
CA ASP A 495 -9.93 -13.09 7.16
C ASP A 495 -8.54 -12.57 7.56
N LYS A 496 -7.58 -12.56 6.62
CA LYS A 496 -6.23 -12.07 6.84
C LYS A 496 -6.23 -10.59 7.22
N ARG A 497 -5.55 -10.28 8.33
CA ARG A 497 -5.26 -8.94 8.82
C ARG A 497 -3.75 -8.78 8.81
N ILE A 498 -3.23 -7.82 8.06
CA ILE A 498 -1.78 -7.59 7.99
C ILE A 498 -1.47 -6.42 8.91
N GLU A 499 -0.88 -6.71 10.05
CA GLU A 499 -0.46 -5.69 11.00
C GLU A 499 0.69 -4.84 10.44
N MET A 500 0.63 -3.53 10.69
CA MET A 500 1.52 -2.50 10.15
C MET A 500 2.12 -1.64 11.28
N GLY A 501 2.75 -0.52 10.93
CA GLY A 501 2.96 0.58 11.88
C GLY A 501 1.62 1.25 12.24
N SER A 502 1.69 2.49 12.73
CA SER A 502 0.49 3.22 13.16
C SER A 502 -0.05 4.18 12.12
N PHE A 503 -1.37 4.19 11.99
CA PHE A 503 -2.12 5.04 11.07
C PHE A 503 -1.75 4.83 9.58
N PRO A 504 -1.86 3.59 9.03
CA PRO A 504 -1.72 3.31 7.60
C PRO A 504 -2.62 4.22 6.74
N ALA A 505 -2.08 4.80 5.68
CA ALA A 505 -2.81 5.78 4.88
C ALA A 505 -2.53 5.72 3.38
N GLY A 506 -1.48 6.40 2.90
CA GLY A 506 -1.08 6.39 1.50
C GLY A 506 -0.53 5.02 1.11
N ILE A 507 -0.87 4.55 -0.08
CA ILE A 507 -0.53 3.22 -0.54
C ILE A 507 -0.20 3.26 -2.04
N ILE A 508 0.86 2.54 -2.43
CA ILE A 508 1.18 2.30 -3.83
C ILE A 508 1.86 0.94 -4.03
N SER A 509 1.42 0.20 -5.03
CA SER A 509 2.06 -1.04 -5.48
C SER A 509 3.15 -0.77 -6.52
N ILE A 510 4.22 -1.55 -6.45
CA ILE A 510 5.30 -1.60 -7.43
C ILE A 510 4.96 -2.74 -8.40
N HIS A 511 4.90 -2.43 -9.69
CA HIS A 511 4.54 -3.37 -10.77
C HIS A 511 5.73 -3.63 -11.69
#